data_AF-A0A1G3Q6W7-F1
#
_entry.id   AF-A0A1G3Q6W7-F1
#
_cell.length_a   1.000
_cell.length_b   1.000
_cell.length_c   1.000
_cell.angle_alpha   90.00
_cell.angle_beta   90.00
_cell.angle_gamma   90.00
#
_symmetry.space_group_name_H-M   'P 1'
#
loop_
_entity.id
_entity.type
_entity.pdbx_description
1 polymer ?
#
loop_
_entity_poly.entity_id
_entity_poly.type
_entity_poly.pdbx_seq_one_letter_code
_entity_poly.pdbx_strand_id
1 'polypeptide(L)'
;MKKVLGLSIVFASLLMLFSCGNPVESAQKDMKAAVEKMVVVVKDGTVKVKSVTAASEIAGAINATTDEAKKCISNYNAVIEKNQITPEQQIKIEENIKATMTDKFNTVNEFQKAIGDSIISLSTNQAGIAEVQNALENSKSVLNF
;
A
#
# COMPACT_ATOMS: atom_id res chain seq x y z
N MET A 1 34.41 -2.78 56.79
CA MET A 1 34.06 -1.73 55.80
C MET A 1 33.94 -2.37 54.43
N LYS A 2 32.93 -1.96 53.67
CA LYS A 2 32.50 -2.49 52.36
C LYS A 2 33.62 -2.51 51.30
N LYS A 3 33.59 -3.50 50.39
CA LYS A 3 33.43 -3.23 48.95
C LYS A 3 33.06 -4.50 48.17
N VAL A 4 31.90 -4.41 47.53
CA VAL A 4 31.31 -5.34 46.57
C VAL A 4 32.13 -5.28 45.28
N LEU A 5 32.58 -6.43 44.78
CA LEU A 5 33.23 -6.58 43.48
C LEU A 5 32.64 -7.82 42.83
N GLY A 6 31.80 -7.62 41.82
CA GLY A 6 31.15 -8.72 41.11
C GLY A 6 29.95 -8.29 40.28
N LEU A 7 30.06 -7.20 39.51
CA LEU A 7 29.05 -6.84 38.51
C LEU A 7 29.73 -6.27 37.25
N SER A 8 30.59 -7.06 36.61
CA SER A 8 31.32 -6.66 35.40
C SER A 8 31.04 -7.53 34.18
N ILE A 9 29.96 -8.32 34.16
CA ILE A 9 29.66 -9.22 33.01
C ILE A 9 28.39 -8.82 32.24
N VAL A 10 27.61 -7.83 32.67
CA VAL A 10 26.35 -7.48 31.97
C VAL A 10 26.54 -6.39 30.90
N PHE A 11 27.69 -5.72 30.84
CA PHE A 11 27.88 -4.58 29.93
C PHE A 11 28.52 -4.90 28.57
N ALA A 12 28.95 -6.13 28.33
CA ALA A 12 29.63 -6.49 27.08
C ALA A 12 28.69 -6.91 25.93
N SER A 13 27.39 -7.09 26.20
CA SER A 13 26.43 -7.52 25.17
C SER A 13 25.79 -6.36 24.39
N LEU A 14 26.07 -5.11 24.77
CA LEU A 14 25.38 -3.93 24.21
C LEU A 14 26.10 -3.30 23.00
N LEU A 15 27.23 -3.85 22.54
CA LEU A 15 28.09 -3.24 21.53
C LEU A 15 28.29 -4.08 20.23
N MET A 16 27.53 -5.16 20.03
CA MET A 16 27.49 -5.88 18.74
C MET A 16 26.34 -5.43 17.81
N LEU A 17 25.95 -4.15 17.84
CA LEU A 17 24.84 -3.62 17.02
C LEU A 17 25.27 -2.48 16.07
N PHE A 18 26.47 -2.56 15.49
CA PHE A 18 26.86 -1.67 14.39
C PHE A 18 27.23 -2.47 13.15
N SER A 19 26.22 -2.70 12.30
CA SER A 19 26.38 -2.79 10.84
C SER A 19 25.04 -2.76 10.07
N CYS A 20 23.89 -2.82 10.73
CA CYS A 20 22.60 -2.66 10.05
C CYS A 20 22.19 -1.19 10.13
N GLY A 21 21.89 -0.55 8.99
CA GLY A 21 21.37 0.82 8.94
C GLY A 21 20.16 1.01 9.86
N ASN A 22 19.88 2.26 10.23
CA ASN A 22 18.76 2.58 11.12
C ASN A 22 17.47 1.91 10.62
N PRO A 23 16.83 0.99 11.39
CA PRO A 23 15.67 0.22 10.92
C PRO A 23 14.50 1.10 10.47
N VAL A 24 14.39 2.31 11.01
CA VAL A 24 13.40 3.30 10.61
C VAL A 24 13.68 3.86 9.21
N GLU A 25 14.95 4.09 8.88
CA GLU A 25 15.36 4.64 7.59
C GLU A 25 15.19 3.61 6.46
N SER A 26 15.56 2.35 6.70
CA SER A 26 15.28 1.24 5.78
C SER A 26 13.78 1.02 5.60
N ALA A 27 13.02 1.04 6.69
CA ALA A 27 11.58 0.88 6.62
C ALA A 27 10.92 2.03 5.85
N GLN A 28 11.36 3.28 6.05
CA GLN A 28 10.85 4.42 5.30
C GLN A 28 11.05 4.23 3.80
N LYS A 29 12.24 3.82 3.37
CA LYS A 29 12.54 3.59 1.96
C LYS A 29 11.65 2.50 1.37
N ASP A 30 11.51 1.38 2.06
CA ASP A 30 10.74 0.23 1.57
C ASP A 30 9.22 0.51 1.59
N MET A 31 8.72 1.18 2.63
CA MET A 31 7.33 1.66 2.71
C MET A 31 7.04 2.65 1.57
N LYS A 32 7.93 3.61 1.33
CA LYS A 32 7.81 4.54 0.20
C LYS A 32 7.72 3.80 -1.13
N ALA A 33 8.63 2.85 -1.38
CA ALA A 33 8.65 2.08 -2.61
C ALA A 33 7.37 1.25 -2.80
N ALA A 34 6.80 0.70 -1.72
CA ALA A 34 5.52 -0.01 -1.79
C ALA A 34 4.36 0.92 -2.18
N VAL A 35 4.32 2.14 -1.63
CA VAL A 35 3.30 3.14 -1.97
C VAL A 35 3.50 3.65 -3.41
N GLU A 36 4.73 3.93 -3.85
CA GLU A 36 5.02 4.33 -5.24
C GLU A 36 4.61 3.25 -6.23
N LYS A 37 4.88 1.97 -5.91
CA LYS A 37 4.42 0.86 -6.73
C LYS A 37 2.90 0.79 -6.79
N MET A 38 2.22 1.01 -5.67
CA MET A 38 0.76 1.07 -5.63
C MET A 38 0.22 2.20 -6.52
N VAL A 39 0.83 3.38 -6.50
CA VAL A 39 0.50 4.50 -7.40
C VAL A 39 0.60 4.06 -8.86
N VAL A 40 1.71 3.43 -9.26
CA VAL A 40 1.91 2.95 -10.63
C VAL A 40 0.85 1.92 -11.02
N VAL A 41 0.62 0.89 -10.19
CA VAL A 41 -0.37 -0.16 -10.43
C VAL A 41 -1.77 0.43 -10.65
N VAL A 42 -2.20 1.33 -9.76
CA VAL A 42 -3.55 1.91 -9.83
C VAL A 42 -3.67 2.87 -11.02
N LYS A 43 -2.60 3.59 -11.36
CA LYS A 43 -2.57 4.46 -12.55
C LYS A 43 -2.68 3.65 -13.85
N ASP A 44 -1.92 2.57 -13.97
CA ASP A 44 -1.98 1.67 -15.12
C ASP A 44 -3.34 0.98 -15.22
N GLY A 45 -3.90 0.57 -14.07
CA GLY A 45 -5.27 0.06 -13.96
C GLY A 45 -6.32 1.05 -14.43
N THR A 46 -6.17 2.32 -14.06
CA THR A 46 -7.04 3.43 -14.50
C THR A 46 -7.01 3.60 -16.01
N VAL A 47 -5.81 3.57 -16.62
CA VAL A 47 -5.67 3.64 -18.08
C VAL A 47 -6.36 2.45 -18.74
N LYS A 48 -6.17 1.24 -18.21
CA LYS A 48 -6.82 0.03 -18.74
C LYS A 48 -8.34 0.14 -18.69
N VAL A 49 -8.91 0.47 -17.52
CA VAL A 49 -10.37 0.67 -17.35
C VAL A 49 -10.92 1.67 -18.36
N LYS A 50 -10.23 2.79 -18.60
CA LYS A 50 -10.65 3.81 -19.58
C LYS A 50 -10.54 3.35 -21.04
N SER A 51 -9.71 2.35 -21.33
CA SER A 51 -9.40 1.91 -22.69
C SER A 51 -10.29 0.80 -23.22
N VAL A 52 -10.95 0.05 -22.33
CA VAL A 52 -11.82 -1.08 -22.67
C VAL A 52 -13.29 -0.68 -22.54
N THR A 53 -14.16 -1.37 -23.28
CA THR A 53 -15.60 -1.07 -23.29
C THR A 53 -16.48 -2.27 -22.97
N ALA A 54 -15.96 -3.50 -23.09
CA ALA A 54 -16.68 -4.69 -22.69
C ALA A 54 -16.70 -4.79 -21.15
N ALA A 55 -17.88 -5.06 -20.58
CA ALA A 55 -18.05 -5.13 -19.13
C ALA A 55 -17.12 -6.13 -18.44
N SER A 56 -16.90 -7.30 -19.05
CA SER A 56 -16.00 -8.32 -18.52
C SER A 56 -14.53 -7.90 -18.55
N GLU A 57 -14.12 -7.14 -19.57
CA GLU A 57 -12.77 -6.57 -19.64
C GLU A 57 -12.58 -5.45 -18.61
N ILE A 58 -13.60 -4.61 -18.41
CA ILE A 58 -13.60 -3.57 -17.36
C ILE A 58 -13.47 -4.23 -15.99
N ALA A 59 -14.34 -5.20 -15.68
CA ALA A 59 -14.30 -5.94 -14.42
C ALA A 59 -12.97 -6.68 -14.22
N GLY A 60 -12.43 -7.28 -15.28
CA GLY A 60 -11.12 -7.92 -15.29
C GLY A 60 -9.99 -6.93 -14.96
N ALA A 61 -9.99 -5.75 -15.58
CA ALA A 61 -9.01 -4.70 -15.29
C ALA A 61 -9.12 -4.21 -13.84
N ILE A 62 -10.33 -4.07 -13.31
CA ILE A 62 -10.56 -3.66 -11.91
C ILE A 62 -10.00 -4.71 -10.95
N ASN A 63 -10.35 -5.97 -11.14
CA ASN A 63 -9.90 -7.06 -10.27
C ASN A 63 -8.39 -7.25 -10.32
N ALA A 64 -7.79 -7.23 -11.53
CA ALA A 64 -6.33 -7.34 -11.66
C ALA A 64 -5.59 -6.19 -10.95
N THR A 65 -6.09 -4.96 -11.10
CA THR A 65 -5.55 -3.78 -10.40
C THR A 65 -5.68 -3.94 -8.88
N THR A 66 -6.84 -4.42 -8.41
CA THR A 66 -7.12 -4.65 -7.00
C THR A 66 -6.18 -5.70 -6.41
N ASP A 67 -5.97 -6.81 -7.10
CA ASP A 67 -5.08 -7.90 -6.65
C ASP A 67 -3.62 -7.46 -6.57
N GLU A 68 -3.15 -6.65 -7.53
CA GLU A 68 -1.81 -6.08 -7.49
C GLU A 68 -1.66 -5.03 -6.39
N ALA A 69 -2.66 -4.19 -6.18
CA ALA A 69 -2.67 -3.23 -5.08
C ALA A 69 -2.67 -3.92 -3.72
N LYS A 70 -3.39 -5.02 -3.57
CA LYS A 70 -3.38 -5.87 -2.36
C LYS A 70 -1.98 -6.37 -2.05
N LYS A 71 -1.21 -6.80 -3.06
CA LYS A 71 0.22 -7.18 -2.88
C LYS A 71 1.06 -6.00 -2.40
N CYS A 72 0.81 -4.79 -2.90
CA CYS A 72 1.53 -3.59 -2.45
C CYS A 72 1.23 -3.28 -0.97
N ILE A 73 -0.03 -3.39 -0.55
CA ILE A 73 -0.43 -3.23 0.86
C ILE A 73 0.21 -4.32 1.74
N SER A 74 0.21 -5.57 1.29
CA SER A 74 0.89 -6.66 2.01
C SER A 74 2.38 -6.39 2.16
N ASN A 75 3.05 -5.88 1.13
CA ASN A 75 4.47 -5.52 1.22
C ASN A 75 4.70 -4.37 2.20
N TYR A 76 3.85 -3.35 2.19
CA TYR A 76 3.90 -2.26 3.16
C TYR A 76 3.80 -2.78 4.60
N ASN A 77 2.82 -3.66 4.88
CA ASN A 77 2.63 -4.25 6.20
C ASN A 77 3.79 -5.17 6.60
N ALA A 78 4.34 -5.94 5.65
CA ALA A 78 5.50 -6.78 5.91
C ALA A 78 6.74 -5.96 6.28
N VAL A 79 6.89 -4.74 5.75
CA VAL A 79 7.98 -3.82 6.15
C VAL A 79 7.81 -3.37 7.59
N ILE A 80 6.58 -3.07 8.02
CA ILE A 80 6.26 -2.70 9.41
C ILE A 80 6.63 -3.85 10.35
N GLU A 81 6.17 -5.06 10.04
CA GLU A 81 6.42 -6.25 10.87
C GLU A 81 7.91 -6.60 10.93
N LYS A 82 8.58 -6.66 9.77
CA LYS A 82 9.99 -7.02 9.65
C LYS A 82 10.91 -6.07 10.42
N ASN A 83 10.63 -4.76 10.38
CA ASN A 83 11.46 -3.75 11.02
C ASN A 83 10.95 -3.37 12.43
N GLN A 84 9.93 -4.07 12.95
CA GLN A 84 9.33 -3.83 14.27
C GLN A 84 8.94 -2.35 14.47
N ILE A 85 8.38 -1.74 13.42
CA ILE A 85 8.02 -0.32 13.41
C ILE A 85 6.88 -0.09 14.41
N THR A 86 7.11 0.79 15.38
CA THR A 86 6.07 1.19 16.32
C THR A 86 5.06 2.14 15.65
N PRO A 87 3.85 2.30 16.20
CA PRO A 87 2.88 3.27 15.65
C PRO A 87 3.43 4.69 15.54
N GLU A 88 4.24 5.14 16.51
CA GLU A 88 4.87 6.46 16.51
C GLU A 88 5.93 6.60 15.40
N GLN A 89 6.68 5.54 15.12
CA GLN A 89 7.64 5.52 14.02
C GLN A 89 6.93 5.47 12.67
N GLN A 90 5.84 4.70 12.57
CA GLN A 90 5.01 4.65 11.37
C GLN A 90 4.46 6.03 11.01
N ILE A 91 3.91 6.77 11.98
CA ILE A 91 3.41 8.13 11.76
C ILE A 91 4.51 9.03 11.19
N LYS A 92 5.71 9.02 11.77
CA LYS A 92 6.85 9.82 11.27
C LYS A 92 7.27 9.41 9.86
N ILE A 93 7.29 8.11 9.56
CA ILE A 93 7.57 7.62 8.22
C ILE A 93 6.51 8.13 7.24
N GLU A 94 5.23 7.99 7.58
CA GLU A 94 4.10 8.44 6.77
C GLU A 94 4.10 9.96 6.54
N GLU A 95 4.50 10.75 7.54
CA GLU A 95 4.74 12.19 7.39
C GLU A 95 5.87 12.48 6.40
N ASN A 96 6.98 11.74 6.46
CA ASN A 96 8.11 11.89 5.55
C ASN A 96 7.78 11.48 4.11
N ILE A 97 6.83 10.56 3.91
CA ILE A 97 6.38 10.10 2.59
C ILE A 97 5.01 10.68 2.22
N LYS A 98 4.57 11.74 2.90
CA LYS A 98 3.21 12.32 2.75
C LYS A 98 2.88 12.69 1.32
N ALA A 99 3.82 13.23 0.55
CA ALA A 99 3.60 13.54 -0.86
C ALA A 99 3.22 12.29 -1.67
N THR A 100 3.94 11.18 -1.47
CA THR A 100 3.64 9.89 -2.09
C THR A 100 2.29 9.33 -1.62
N MET A 101 1.93 9.52 -0.34
CA MET A 101 0.60 9.14 0.16
C MET A 101 -0.52 9.98 -0.49
N THR A 102 -0.29 11.28 -0.68
CA THR A 102 -1.22 12.16 -1.43
C THR A 102 -1.38 11.70 -2.88
N ASP A 103 -0.29 11.35 -3.56
CA ASP A 103 -0.33 10.83 -4.92
C ASP A 103 -1.13 9.52 -5.01
N LYS A 104 -0.96 8.63 -4.02
CA LYS A 104 -1.77 7.42 -3.88
C LYS A 104 -3.25 7.77 -3.76
N PHE A 105 -3.64 8.69 -2.87
CA PHE A 105 -5.04 9.08 -2.70
C PHE A 105 -5.63 9.66 -3.99
N ASN A 106 -4.89 10.55 -4.67
CA ASN A 106 -5.34 11.14 -5.94
C ASN A 106 -5.52 10.07 -7.02
N THR A 107 -4.56 9.15 -7.16
CA THR A 107 -4.61 8.09 -8.16
C THR A 107 -5.75 7.11 -7.88
N VAL A 108 -6.00 6.78 -6.61
CA VAL A 108 -7.14 5.95 -6.20
C VAL A 108 -8.48 6.63 -6.51
N ASN A 109 -8.60 7.94 -6.27
CA ASN A 109 -9.80 8.70 -6.64
C ASN A 109 -10.02 8.73 -8.16
N GLU A 110 -8.96 8.88 -8.95
CA GLU A 110 -9.04 8.80 -10.41
C GLU A 110 -9.50 7.42 -10.90
N PHE A 111 -9.03 6.36 -10.25
CA PHE A 111 -9.46 4.99 -10.53
C PHE A 111 -10.94 4.79 -10.22
N GLN A 112 -11.38 5.20 -9.01
CA GLN A 112 -12.79 5.18 -8.63
C GLN A 112 -13.67 5.93 -9.65
N LYS A 113 -13.23 7.12 -10.08
CA LYS A 113 -13.92 7.90 -11.09
C LYS A 113 -14.01 7.17 -12.42
N ALA A 114 -12.92 6.56 -12.88
CA ALA A 114 -12.90 5.80 -14.14
C ALA A 114 -13.88 4.61 -14.13
N ILE A 115 -13.98 3.92 -12.99
CA ILE A 115 -14.98 2.85 -12.80
C ILE A 115 -16.40 3.42 -12.87
N GLY A 116 -16.66 4.54 -12.19
CA GLY A 116 -17.96 5.21 -12.23
C GLY A 116 -18.36 5.64 -13.65
N ASP A 117 -17.43 6.26 -14.39
CA ASP A 117 -17.63 6.64 -15.79
C ASP A 117 -17.95 5.40 -16.66
N SER A 118 -17.28 4.26 -16.39
CA SER A 118 -17.52 3.00 -17.10
C SER A 118 -18.92 2.43 -16.81
N ILE A 119 -19.38 2.45 -15.56
CA ILE A 119 -20.74 2.04 -15.18
C ILE A 119 -21.79 2.89 -15.92
N ILE A 120 -21.57 4.20 -16.01
CA ILE A 120 -22.44 5.11 -16.77
C ILE A 120 -22.46 4.72 -18.26
N SER A 121 -21.30 4.42 -18.85
CA SER A 121 -21.21 4.02 -20.26
C SER A 121 -21.96 2.72 -20.57
N LEU A 122 -22.06 1.80 -19.59
CA LEU A 122 -22.79 0.54 -19.69
C LEU A 122 -24.31 0.69 -19.51
N SER A 123 -24.86 1.91 -19.48
CA SER A 123 -26.25 2.27 -19.09
C SER A 123 -27.41 1.32 -19.48
N THR A 124 -27.30 0.54 -20.57
CA THR A 124 -28.33 -0.40 -21.03
C THR A 124 -27.98 -1.88 -20.84
N ASN A 125 -26.77 -2.20 -20.37
CA ASN A 125 -26.28 -3.56 -20.13
C ASN A 125 -26.31 -3.90 -18.63
N GLN A 126 -27.49 -4.30 -18.13
CA GLN A 126 -27.71 -4.57 -16.71
C GLN A 126 -26.81 -5.69 -16.15
N ALA A 127 -26.57 -6.75 -16.93
CA ALA A 127 -25.67 -7.83 -16.52
C ALA A 127 -24.21 -7.34 -16.42
N GLY A 128 -23.76 -6.55 -17.39
CA GLY A 128 -22.43 -5.95 -17.37
C GLY A 128 -22.23 -4.95 -16.24
N ILE A 129 -23.25 -4.15 -15.91
CA ILE A 129 -23.22 -3.25 -14.74
C ILE A 129 -23.01 -4.05 -13.46
N ALA A 130 -23.74 -5.15 -13.26
CA ALA A 130 -23.61 -5.98 -12.06
C ALA A 130 -22.19 -6.59 -11.94
N GLU A 131 -21.59 -7.01 -13.06
CA GLU A 131 -20.23 -7.54 -13.08
C GLU A 131 -19.19 -6.49 -12.64
N VAL A 132 -19.28 -5.27 -13.21
CA VAL A 132 -18.39 -4.16 -12.86
C VAL A 132 -18.62 -3.70 -11.41
N GLN A 133 -19.86 -3.71 -10.92
CA GLN A 133 -20.17 -3.39 -9.53
C GLN A 133 -19.58 -4.40 -8.55
N ASN A 134 -19.63 -5.69 -8.85
CA ASN A 134 -18.99 -6.70 -8.01
C ASN A 134 -17.47 -6.49 -7.93
N ALA A 135 -16.83 -6.16 -9.05
CA ALA A 135 -15.41 -5.82 -9.08
C ALA A 135 -15.09 -4.53 -8.29
N LEU A 136 -15.97 -3.52 -8.39
CA LEU A 136 -15.87 -2.29 -7.61
C LEU A 136 -15.95 -2.57 -6.10
N GLU A 137 -16.90 -3.37 -5.63
CA GLU A 137 -17.01 -3.69 -4.20
C GLU A 137 -15.76 -4.39 -3.65
N ASN A 138 -15.18 -5.32 -4.44
CA ASN A 138 -13.89 -5.91 -4.11
C ASN A 138 -12.80 -4.82 -3.99
N SER A 139 -12.72 -3.93 -4.98
CA SER A 139 -11.77 -2.82 -4.99
C SER A 139 -11.92 -1.88 -3.78
N LYS A 140 -13.15 -1.52 -3.39
CA LYS A 140 -13.42 -0.65 -2.23
C LYS A 140 -12.87 -1.25 -0.94
N SER A 141 -13.06 -2.56 -0.74
CA SER A 141 -12.58 -3.25 0.45
C SER A 141 -11.05 -3.26 0.61
N VAL A 142 -10.32 -3.15 -0.50
CA VAL A 142 -8.84 -3.20 -0.53
C VAL A 142 -8.24 -1.79 -0.55
N LEU A 143 -8.83 -0.90 -1.34
CA LEU A 143 -8.29 0.44 -1.61
C LEU A 143 -8.88 1.53 -0.72
N ASN A 144 -9.91 1.22 0.07
CA ASN A 144 -10.56 2.08 1.06
C ASN A 144 -11.10 3.40 0.46
N PHE A 145 -11.96 3.31 -0.56
CA PHE A 145 -12.66 4.44 -1.17
C PHE A 145 -14.14 4.15 -1.45
#